data_AF-A0AAE3YR11-F1
#
_entry.id   AF-A0AAE3YR11-F1
#
_cell.length_a   1.000
_cell.length_b   1.000
_cell.length_c   1.000
_cell.angle_alpha   90.00
_cell.angle_beta   90.00
_cell.angle_gamma   90.00
#
_symmetry.space_group_name_H-M   'P 1'
#
loop_
_entity.id
_entity.type
_entity.pdbx_description
1 polymer ?
#
loop_
_entity_poly.entity_id
_entity_poly.type
_entity_poly.pdbx_seq_one_letter_code
_entity_poly.pdbx_strand_id
1 'polypeptide(L)'
;MVHLVEERPVAVFDAKYKLESPTSRYPNADAYQMLAYCTALHVPAGWLLYAQGSGPARTRRIRHTGIDVIHHPLDLTASPDHILADIRRVAATAMGGQAR
;
A
#
# COMPACT_ATOMS: atom_id res chain seq x y z
N MET A 1 3.58 8.37 4.18
CA MET A 1 3.39 9.46 3.21
C MET A 1 1.91 9.60 2.90
N VAL A 2 1.36 10.81 2.91
CA VAL A 2 -0.04 11.07 2.54
C VAL A 2 -0.04 11.88 1.26
N HIS A 3 -0.92 11.52 0.33
CA HIS A 3 -1.15 12.33 -0.86
C HIS A 3 -2.46 13.11 -0.70
N LEU A 4 -2.40 14.42 -0.97
CA LEU A 4 -3.52 15.34 -0.87
C LEU A 4 -3.93 15.81 -2.28
N VAL A 5 -5.23 15.85 -2.56
CA VAL A 5 -5.82 16.54 -3.71
C VAL A 5 -6.77 17.58 -3.16
N GLU A 6 -6.56 18.85 -3.50
CA GLU A 6 -7.36 19.97 -2.94
C GLU A 6 -7.41 19.93 -1.40
N GLU A 7 -6.25 19.70 -0.76
CA GLU A 7 -6.10 19.54 0.70
C GLU A 7 -6.81 18.32 1.32
N ARG A 8 -7.47 17.48 0.53
CA ARG A 8 -8.09 16.24 1.00
C ARG A 8 -7.16 15.05 0.83
N PRO A 9 -6.91 14.26 1.88
CA PRO A 9 -6.23 12.97 1.73
C PRO A 9 -6.96 12.09 0.74
N VAL A 10 -6.24 11.59 -0.27
CA VAL A 10 -6.79 10.64 -1.27
C VAL A 10 -6.10 9.29 -1.23
N ALA A 11 -4.89 9.23 -0.68
CA ALA A 11 -4.15 7.99 -0.50
C ALA A 11 -3.14 8.13 0.64
N VAL A 12 -2.88 7.01 1.31
CA VAL A 12 -1.77 6.88 2.27
C VAL A 12 -0.88 5.72 1.84
N PHE A 13 0.42 5.96 1.88
CA PHE A 13 1.46 5.00 1.53
C PHE A 13 2.42 4.83 2.70
N ASP A 14 2.79 3.60 3.00
CA ASP A 14 3.85 3.27 3.94
C ASP A 14 4.78 2.22 3.31
N ALA A 15 6.06 2.57 3.18
CA ALA A 15 7.06 1.75 2.51
C ALA A 15 7.97 1.13 3.57
N LYS A 16 8.19 -0.18 3.46
CA LYS A 16 8.91 -0.96 4.47
C LYS A 16 10.00 -1.80 3.82
N TYR A 17 11.22 -1.64 4.34
CA TYR A 17 12.33 -2.54 4.04
C TYR A 17 12.22 -3.78 4.93
N LYS A 18 11.32 -4.69 4.58
CA LYS A 18 11.14 -5.99 5.26
C LYS A 18 11.28 -7.10 4.23
N LEU A 19 12.04 -8.13 4.60
CA LEU A 19 12.18 -9.37 3.83
C LEU A 19 11.00 -10.28 4.19
N GLU A 20 10.28 -10.82 3.19
CA GLU A 20 9.24 -11.83 3.45
C GLU A 20 9.88 -13.06 4.13
N SER A 21 9.51 -13.33 5.39
CA SER A 21 9.91 -14.58 6.07
C SER A 21 8.71 -15.54 6.08
N PRO A 22 8.89 -16.82 5.71
CA PRO A 22 7.84 -17.85 5.78
C PRO A 22 7.22 -18.01 7.17
N THR A 23 7.95 -17.67 8.23
CA THR A 23 7.49 -17.76 9.63
C THR A 23 6.76 -16.50 10.10
N SER A 24 6.89 -15.38 9.38
CA SER A 24 6.17 -14.13 9.63
C SER A 24 5.07 -13.98 8.58
N ARG A 25 4.01 -14.77 8.73
CA ARG A 25 2.77 -14.62 7.95
C ARG A 25 2.28 -13.17 8.12
N TYR A 26 2.58 -12.31 7.15
CA TYR A 26 2.31 -10.86 7.06
C TYR A 26 2.08 -10.15 8.40
N PRO A 27 3.01 -9.30 8.88
CA PRO A 27 2.91 -8.75 10.22
C PRO A 27 1.61 -7.96 10.38
N ASN A 28 0.63 -8.53 11.08
CA ASN A 28 -0.68 -7.91 11.33
C ASN A 28 -0.54 -6.48 11.88
N ALA A 29 0.58 -6.16 12.53
CA ALA A 29 0.94 -4.82 12.98
C ALA A 29 0.89 -3.75 11.87
N ASP A 30 1.40 -4.03 10.66
CA ASP A 30 1.39 -3.06 9.56
C ASP A 30 -0.04 -2.79 9.07
N ALA A 31 -0.89 -3.83 9.05
CA ALA A 31 -2.30 -3.68 8.69
C ALA A 31 -3.10 -2.90 9.74
N TYR A 32 -2.81 -3.09 11.04
CA TYR A 32 -3.41 -2.29 12.11
C TYR A 32 -2.98 -0.83 12.05
N GLN A 33 -1.70 -0.57 11.79
CA GLN A 33 -1.19 0.78 11.59
C GLN A 33 -1.86 1.45 10.39
N MET A 34 -1.99 0.73 9.26
CA MET A 34 -2.65 1.26 8.08
C MET A 34 -4.14 1.51 8.30
N LEU A 35 -4.83 0.65 9.04
CA LEU A 35 -6.21 0.90 9.48
C LEU A 35 -6.33 2.20 10.27
N ALA A 36 -5.41 2.46 11.21
CA ALA A 36 -5.39 3.70 11.98
C ALA A 36 -5.20 4.92 11.09
N TYR A 37 -4.28 4.85 10.10
CA TYR A 37 -4.07 5.92 9.13
C TYR A 37 -5.30 6.18 8.27
N CYS A 38 -5.88 5.14 7.69
CA CYS A 38 -7.07 5.27 6.85
C CYS A 38 -8.25 5.85 7.64
N THR A 39 -8.40 5.45 8.90
CA THR A 39 -9.44 5.98 9.80
C THR A 39 -9.20 7.46 10.10
N ALA A 40 -7.97 7.84 10.48
CA ALA A 40 -7.64 9.21 10.85
C ALA A 40 -7.71 10.19 9.67
N LEU A 41 -7.37 9.73 8.46
CA LEU A 41 -7.34 10.53 7.24
C LEU A 41 -8.64 10.45 6.42
N HIS A 42 -9.60 9.63 6.86
CA HIS A 42 -10.85 9.35 6.14
C HIS A 42 -10.64 8.91 4.68
N VAL A 43 -9.71 7.98 4.46
CA VAL A 43 -9.45 7.40 3.12
C VAL A 43 -9.90 5.94 3.05
N PRO A 44 -10.49 5.50 1.92
CA PRO A 44 -11.01 4.14 1.80
C PRO A 44 -9.92 3.09 1.56
N ALA A 45 -8.69 3.50 1.24
CA ALA A 45 -7.62 2.60 0.90
C ALA A 45 -6.25 3.09 1.39
N GLY A 46 -5.42 2.13 1.83
CA GLY A 46 -4.04 2.36 2.23
C GLY A 46 -3.08 1.37 1.58
N TRP A 47 -1.86 1.81 1.29
CA TRP A 47 -0.90 1.08 0.47
C TRP A 47 0.37 0.77 1.27
N LEU A 48 0.69 -0.52 1.39
CA LEU A 48 1.90 -1.03 2.00
C LEU A 48 2.87 -1.50 0.92
N LEU A 49 4.00 -0.81 0.77
CA LEU A 49 5.05 -1.15 -0.20
C LEU A 49 6.14 -1.96 0.49
N TYR A 50 6.43 -3.17 0.00
CA TYR A 50 7.45 -4.04 0.59
C TYR A 50 8.64 -4.23 -0.34
N ALA A 51 9.85 -4.04 0.19
CA ALA A 51 11.10 -4.12 -0.56
C ALA A 51 11.48 -5.50 -1.13
N GLN A 52 10.82 -6.57 -0.69
CA GLN A 52 11.08 -7.91 -1.22
C GLN A 52 9.80 -8.75 -1.18
N GLY A 53 9.42 -9.28 -2.35
CA GLY A 53 8.34 -10.24 -2.55
C GLY A 53 8.18 -10.50 -4.05
N SER A 54 8.02 -11.75 -4.47
CA SER A 54 7.89 -12.12 -5.90
C SER A 54 6.44 -12.35 -6.33
N GLY A 55 5.48 -11.83 -5.56
CA GLY A 55 4.05 -12.08 -5.75
C GLY A 55 3.30 -10.91 -6.38
N PRO A 56 2.07 -11.15 -6.86
CA PRO A 56 1.17 -10.06 -7.23
C PRO A 56 0.79 -9.23 -6.01
N ALA A 57 0.38 -7.98 -6.24
CA ALA A 57 -0.25 -7.17 -5.21
C ALA A 57 -1.45 -7.90 -4.60
N ARG A 58 -1.65 -7.76 -3.28
CA ARG A 58 -2.73 -8.41 -2.54
C ARG A 58 -3.57 -7.37 -1.82
N THR A 59 -4.87 -7.39 -2.06
CA THR A 59 -5.83 -6.54 -1.33
C THR A 59 -6.39 -7.29 -0.14
N ARG A 60 -6.32 -6.67 1.04
CA ARG A 60 -6.94 -7.14 2.27
C ARG A 60 -8.05 -6.17 2.69
N ARG A 61 -9.31 -6.60 2.53
CA ARG A 61 -10.47 -5.89 3.09
C ARG A 61 -10.44 -6.00 4.62
N ILE A 62 -10.49 -4.86 5.31
CA ILE A 62 -10.65 -4.85 6.77
C ILE A 62 -12.11 -5.11 7.11
N ARG A 63 -12.36 -6.20 7.84
CA ARG A 63 -13.72 -6.61 8.22
C ARG A 63 -14.42 -5.51 9.01
N HIS A 64 -15.73 -5.38 8.81
CA HIS A 64 -16.59 -4.38 9.46
C HIS A 64 -16.24 -2.92 9.13
N THR A 65 -15.50 -2.69 8.04
CA THR A 65 -15.19 -1.35 7.53
C THR A 65 -15.28 -1.34 6.00
N GLY A 66 -15.28 -0.14 5.40
CA GLY A 66 -15.07 0.03 3.96
C GLY A 66 -13.59 0.08 3.54
N ILE A 67 -12.64 -0.14 4.46
CA ILE A 67 -11.21 0.11 4.23
C ILE A 67 -10.52 -1.09 3.59
N ASP A 68 -9.79 -0.82 2.51
CA ASP A 68 -8.89 -1.77 1.86
C ASP A 68 -7.42 -1.46 2.17
N VAL A 69 -6.66 -2.50 2.54
CA VAL A 69 -5.20 -2.42 2.69
C VAL A 69 -4.55 -3.20 1.55
N ILE A 70 -3.83 -2.51 0.68
CA ILE A 70 -3.17 -3.08 -0.49
C ILE A 70 -1.71 -3.32 -0.15
N HIS A 71 -1.28 -4.57 -0.24
CA HIS A 71 0.11 -4.98 -0.12
C HIS A 71 0.71 -5.07 -1.52
N HIS A 72 1.69 -4.22 -1.82
CA HIS A 72 2.38 -4.21 -3.10
C HIS A 72 3.87 -4.51 -2.90
N PRO A 73 4.35 -5.70 -3.30
CA PRO A 73 5.77 -5.98 -3.26
C PRO A 73 6.49 -5.25 -4.40
N LEU A 74 7.67 -4.71 -4.11
CA LEU A 74 8.60 -4.13 -5.07
C LEU A 74 9.73 -5.14 -5.32
N ASP A 75 10.00 -5.41 -6.59
CA ASP A 75 11.17 -6.20 -6.99
C ASP A 75 12.40 -5.30 -7.06
N LEU A 76 13.13 -5.22 -5.94
CA LEU A 76 14.37 -4.45 -5.87
C LEU A 76 15.56 -5.12 -6.57
N THR A 77 15.38 -6.31 -7.15
CA THR A 77 16.41 -6.96 -7.98
C THR A 77 16.34 -6.52 -9.44
N ALA A 78 15.23 -5.88 -9.84
CA ALA A 78 15.05 -5.32 -11.17
C ALA A 78 15.93 -4.08 -11.41
N SER A 79 16.01 -3.63 -12.67
CA SER A 79 16.68 -2.38 -13.00
C SER A 79 15.98 -1.17 -12.34
N PRO A 80 16.71 -0.08 -12.03
CA PRO A 80 16.11 1.13 -11.47
C PRO A 80 14.92 1.66 -12.29
N ASP A 81 15.00 1.59 -13.61
CA ASP A 81 13.92 2.04 -14.50
C ASP A 81 12.64 1.20 -14.33
N HIS A 82 12.77 -0.12 -14.16
CA HIS A 82 11.63 -1.00 -13.88
C HIS A 82 11.02 -0.71 -12.52
N ILE A 83 11.84 -0.50 -11.49
CA ILE A 83 11.36 -0.16 -10.14
C ILE A 83 10.58 1.16 -10.18
N LEU A 84 11.12 2.18 -10.86
CA LEU A 84 10.46 3.47 -11.02
C LEU A 84 9.16 3.37 -11.82
N ALA A 85 9.12 2.54 -12.88
CA ALA A 85 7.90 2.28 -13.63
C ALA A 85 6.82 1.62 -12.76
N ASP A 86 7.19 0.68 -11.91
CA ASP A 86 6.26 0.02 -10.99
C ASP A 86 5.70 0.99 -9.94
N ILE A 87 6.57 1.83 -9.34
CA ILE A 87 6.14 2.88 -8.40
C ILE A 87 5.15 3.84 -9.07
N ARG A 88 5.40 4.27 -10.31
CA ARG A 88 4.48 5.14 -11.07
C ARG A 88 3.12 4.47 -11.29
N ARG A 89 3.10 3.18 -11.62
CA ARG A 89 1.87 2.40 -11.81
C ARG A 89 1.07 2.28 -10.52
N VAL A 90 1.74 2.06 -9.39
CA VAL A 90 1.10 2.02 -8.07
C VAL A 90 0.49 3.37 -7.72
N ALA A 91 1.24 4.46 -7.89
CA ALA A 91 0.73 5.81 -7.65
C ALA A 91 -0.49 6.14 -8.52
N ALA A 92 -0.44 5.83 -9.82
CA ALA A 92 -1.58 6.04 -10.73
C ALA A 92 -2.82 5.24 -10.29
N THR A 93 -2.64 3.98 -9.89
CA THR A 93 -3.74 3.12 -9.41
C THR A 93 -4.36 3.67 -8.13
N ALA A 94 -3.52 4.09 -7.18
CA ALA A 94 -3.96 4.65 -5.91
C ALA A 94 -4.76 5.95 -6.09
N MET A 95 -4.39 6.79 -7.06
CA MET A 95 -5.11 8.03 -7.37
C MET A 95 -6.39 7.79 -8.19
N GLY A 96 -6.42 6.78 -9.07
CA GLY A 96 -7.58 6.47 -9.92
C GLY A 96 -8.71 5.72 -9.24
N GLY A 97 -8.46 5.07 -8.09
CA GLY A 97 -9.45 4.30 -7.33
C GLY A 97 -10.48 5.13 -6.54
N GLN A 98 -10.37 6.47 -6.56
CA GLN A 98 -11.23 7.41 -5.84
C GLN A 98 -12.61 7.64 -6.51
N ALA A 99 -12.85 7.06 -7.69
CA ALA A 99 -14.14 7.15 -8.38
C ALA A 99 -15.03 5.93 -8.07
N ARG A 100 -15.64 5.89 -6.89
CA ARG A 100 -16.85 5.09 -6.64
C ARG A 100 -17.61 5.55 -5.41
#